data_AF-A0A1G7JKN9-F1
#
_entry.id   AF-A0A1G7JKN9-F1
#
_cell.length_a   1.000
_cell.length_b   1.000
_cell.length_c   1.000
_cell.angle_alpha   90.00
_cell.angle_beta   90.00
_cell.angle_gamma   90.00
#
_symmetry.space_group_name_H-M   'P 1'
#
loop_
_entity.id
_entity.type
_entity.pdbx_description
1 polymer ?
#
loop_
_entity_poly.entity_id
_entity_poly.type
_entity_poly.pdbx_seq_one_letter_code
_entity_poly.pdbx_strand_id
1 'polypeptide(L)'
;TSRRLVAAARPLFANDRPIVLYNPHKVRGLQSWSSFIKPMLRDFAAQQDYNLIVAPHVKMFRRRSKYARNRWRSRSTATILIDPESDRSVDNSYTTAADIYVGDVSSQVYEFLAQPRPCVFLNPHKVDWGNDPHFKFWHLGEVIERPDDLMAAINRATERHPAYLQKQRELTRSSLGDTSAGAASRAASDIIAFLDKGAGAAGCSWSASPY
;
A
#
# COMPACT_ATOMS: atom_id res chain seq x y z
N THR A 1 -7.69 -11.78 10.08
CA THR A 1 -7.33 -12.86 9.13
C THR A 1 -5.92 -12.69 8.58
N SER A 2 -5.49 -11.48 8.20
CA SER A 2 -4.11 -11.18 7.74
C SER A 2 -2.99 -11.55 8.74
N ARG A 3 -3.17 -11.28 10.05
CA ARG A 3 -2.17 -11.64 11.08
C ARG A 3 -1.80 -13.14 11.12
N ARG A 4 -2.72 -14.05 10.75
CA ARG A 4 -2.45 -15.50 10.75
C ARG A 4 -1.62 -15.94 9.54
N LEU A 5 -1.67 -15.22 8.42
CA LEU A 5 -0.86 -15.52 7.23
C LEU A 5 0.61 -15.10 7.42
N VAL A 6 0.86 -14.02 8.16
CA VAL A 6 2.21 -13.50 8.43
C VAL A 6 3.03 -14.45 9.32
N ALA A 7 2.41 -15.09 10.32
CA ALA A 7 3.11 -15.98 11.25
C ALA A 7 3.65 -17.28 10.63
N ALA A 8 3.17 -17.68 9.45
CA ALA A 8 3.61 -18.88 8.73
C ALA A 8 4.45 -18.56 7.47
N ALA A 9 4.68 -17.29 7.16
CA ALA A 9 5.38 -16.89 5.96
C ALA A 9 6.90 -16.94 6.16
N ARG A 10 7.64 -17.51 5.20
CA ARG A 10 9.11 -17.41 5.17
C ARG A 10 9.52 -15.93 5.18
N PRO A 11 10.59 -15.57 5.92
CA PRO A 11 11.07 -14.19 5.97
C PRO A 11 11.40 -13.69 4.55
N LEU A 12 11.06 -12.43 4.26
CA LEU A 12 11.23 -11.83 2.93
C LEU A 12 12.70 -11.60 2.57
N PHE A 13 13.53 -11.36 3.58
CA PHE A 13 14.98 -11.19 3.49
C PHE A 13 15.66 -12.06 4.54
N ALA A 14 16.93 -12.40 4.31
CA ALA A 14 17.72 -13.24 5.23
C ALA A 14 18.42 -12.45 6.36
N ASN A 15 18.08 -11.17 6.51
CA ASN A 15 18.66 -10.25 7.49
C ASN A 15 17.54 -9.39 8.11
N ASP A 16 17.86 -8.70 9.21
CA ASP A 16 16.90 -7.91 9.99
C ASP A 16 16.94 -6.41 9.67
N ARG A 17 17.43 -6.01 8.49
CA ARG A 17 17.47 -4.59 8.09
C ARG A 17 16.05 -4.06 7.86
N PRO A 18 15.76 -2.81 8.24
CA PRO A 18 14.47 -2.19 7.97
C PRO A 18 14.09 -2.26 6.48
N ILE A 19 12.81 -2.49 6.22
CA ILE A 19 12.27 -2.72 4.89
C ILE A 19 11.59 -1.45 4.38
N VAL A 20 12.05 -0.95 3.25
CA VAL A 20 11.39 0.12 2.49
C VAL A 20 10.50 -0.49 1.42
N LEU A 21 9.21 -0.13 1.40
CA LEU A 21 8.28 -0.50 0.34
C LEU A 21 8.12 0.64 -0.66
N TYR A 22 8.53 0.43 -1.90
CA TYR A 22 8.21 1.30 -3.02
C TYR A 22 6.97 0.78 -3.78
N ASN A 23 5.88 1.54 -3.72
CA ASN A 23 4.59 1.22 -4.34
C ASN A 23 4.12 2.31 -5.33
N PRO A 24 4.67 2.33 -6.55
CA PRO A 24 4.29 3.30 -7.58
C PRO A 24 2.97 2.95 -8.25
N HIS A 25 2.26 3.97 -8.72
CA HIS A 25 1.02 3.86 -9.48
C HIS A 25 1.21 4.29 -10.94
N LYS A 26 0.28 3.92 -11.82
CA LYS A 26 0.32 4.21 -13.27
C LYS A 26 -0.34 5.54 -13.69
N VAL A 27 -0.73 6.41 -12.76
CA VAL A 27 -1.51 7.61 -13.15
C VAL A 27 -0.63 8.53 -13.98
N ARG A 28 -1.05 8.81 -15.23
CA ARG A 28 -0.30 9.68 -16.13
C ARG A 28 -0.19 11.08 -15.51
N GLY A 29 1.00 11.66 -15.55
CA GLY A 29 1.26 12.97 -14.96
C GLY A 29 1.44 12.98 -13.45
N LEU A 30 1.31 11.83 -12.78
CA LEU A 30 1.57 11.67 -11.34
C LEU A 30 2.51 10.50 -11.01
N GLN A 31 2.72 9.57 -11.94
CA GLN A 31 3.54 8.38 -11.73
C GLN A 31 5.01 8.70 -11.46
N SER A 32 5.59 8.01 -10.49
CA SER A 32 7.01 8.12 -10.12
C SER A 32 7.92 7.14 -10.86
N TRP A 33 7.37 6.08 -11.45
CA TRP A 33 8.14 4.96 -12.00
C TRP A 33 9.29 5.37 -12.91
N SER A 34 9.02 6.18 -13.94
CA SER A 34 10.03 6.53 -14.96
C SER A 34 11.20 7.32 -14.40
N SER A 35 10.97 8.15 -13.39
CA SER A 35 11.98 9.04 -12.82
C SER A 35 12.73 8.40 -11.65
N PHE A 36 12.04 7.59 -10.83
CA PHE A 36 12.59 7.11 -9.56
C PHE A 36 13.11 5.67 -9.59
N ILE A 37 12.59 4.76 -10.43
CA ILE A 37 12.96 3.33 -10.29
C ILE A 37 14.45 3.07 -10.52
N LYS A 38 15.08 3.72 -11.51
CA LYS A 38 16.50 3.49 -11.81
C LYS A 38 17.42 4.09 -10.74
N PRO A 39 17.27 5.38 -10.35
CA PRO A 39 18.02 5.94 -9.22
C PRO A 39 17.82 5.16 -7.94
N MET A 40 16.59 4.79 -7.60
CA MET A 40 16.28 4.00 -6.41
C MET A 40 17.03 2.67 -6.39
N LEU A 41 16.99 1.89 -7.48
CA LEU A 41 17.72 0.62 -7.54
C LEU A 41 19.24 0.81 -7.44
N ARG A 42 19.78 1.87 -8.04
CA ARG A 42 21.20 2.22 -7.93
C ARG A 42 21.58 2.55 -6.49
N ASP A 43 20.80 3.41 -5.84
CA ASP A 43 21.12 3.92 -4.50
C ASP A 43 20.95 2.83 -3.45
N PHE A 44 19.91 1.99 -3.55
CA PHE A 44 19.72 0.83 -2.68
C PHE A 44 20.77 -0.26 -2.88
N ALA A 45 21.34 -0.39 -4.09
CA ALA A 45 22.45 -1.31 -4.33
C ALA A 45 23.79 -0.80 -3.76
N ALA A 46 23.92 0.50 -3.50
CA ALA A 46 25.14 1.13 -2.99
C ALA A 46 25.20 1.26 -1.46
N GLN A 47 24.11 0.94 -0.76
CA GLN A 47 23.96 1.07 0.69
C GLN A 47 23.76 -0.28 1.39
N GLN A 48 23.85 -0.30 2.72
CA GLN A 48 23.71 -1.53 3.53
C GLN A 48 22.75 -1.40 4.72
N ASP A 49 22.01 -0.31 4.83
CA ASP A 49 21.15 0.01 5.98
C ASP A 49 19.72 -0.52 5.81
N TYR A 50 19.24 -0.62 4.57
CA TYR A 50 17.85 -0.98 4.24
C TYR A 50 17.73 -2.14 3.26
N ASN A 51 16.65 -2.88 3.40
CA ASN A 51 16.11 -3.74 2.34
C ASN A 51 15.06 -2.96 1.52
N LEU A 52 14.91 -3.30 0.24
CA LEU A 52 13.92 -2.69 -0.65
C LEU A 52 12.94 -3.72 -1.19
N ILE A 53 11.65 -3.41 -1.11
CA ILE A 53 10.59 -4.08 -1.88
C ILE A 53 10.09 -3.12 -2.95
N VAL A 54 10.19 -3.50 -4.21
CA VAL A 54 9.56 -2.81 -5.34
C VAL A 54 8.31 -3.60 -5.73
N ALA A 55 7.14 -3.10 -5.33
CA ALA A 55 5.85 -3.71 -5.60
C ALA A 55 4.92 -2.69 -6.27
N PRO A 56 5.04 -2.44 -7.58
CA PRO A 56 4.16 -1.54 -8.32
C PRO A 56 2.70 -1.99 -8.25
N HIS A 57 1.77 -1.03 -8.29
CA HIS A 57 0.34 -1.33 -8.37
C HIS A 57 0.07 -2.29 -9.55
N VAL A 58 -0.63 -3.41 -9.31
CA VAL A 58 -0.80 -4.54 -10.27
C VAL A 58 -1.20 -4.11 -11.69
N LYS A 59 -2.05 -3.07 -11.83
CA LYS A 59 -2.44 -2.48 -13.12
C LYS A 59 -1.27 -1.99 -14.00
N MET A 60 -0.07 -1.75 -13.45
CA MET A 60 1.14 -1.39 -14.19
C MET A 60 1.69 -2.56 -15.02
N PHE A 61 1.59 -3.77 -14.50
CA PHE A 61 2.20 -4.98 -15.07
C PHE A 61 1.19 -6.04 -15.51
N ARG A 62 -0.09 -5.94 -15.12
CA ARG A 62 -1.15 -6.90 -15.50
C ARG A 62 -1.24 -7.19 -17.00
N ARG A 63 -1.03 -6.18 -17.84
CA ARG A 63 -1.06 -6.30 -19.32
C ARG A 63 0.32 -6.49 -19.95
N ARG A 64 1.39 -6.61 -19.15
CA ARG A 64 2.75 -6.83 -19.66
C ARG A 64 2.99 -8.33 -19.83
N SER A 65 3.86 -8.69 -20.79
CA SER A 65 4.19 -10.08 -21.04
C SER A 65 4.86 -10.74 -19.83
N LYS A 66 4.72 -12.07 -19.71
CA LYS A 66 5.45 -12.86 -18.70
C LYS A 66 6.95 -12.62 -18.78
N TYR A 67 7.51 -12.51 -19.99
CA TYR A 67 8.91 -12.15 -20.20
C TYR A 67 9.28 -10.80 -19.57
N ALA A 68 8.48 -9.75 -19.81
CA ALA A 68 8.74 -8.43 -19.24
C ALA A 68 8.67 -8.43 -17.71
N ARG A 69 7.70 -9.16 -17.12
CA ARG A 69 7.60 -9.33 -15.66
C ARG A 69 8.81 -10.08 -15.11
N ASN A 70 9.20 -11.20 -15.74
CA ASN A 70 10.34 -12.00 -15.31
C ASN A 70 11.66 -11.22 -15.40
N ARG A 71 11.83 -10.38 -16.42
CA ARG A 71 12.99 -9.48 -16.55
C ARG A 71 13.10 -8.47 -15.40
N TRP A 72 11.97 -8.05 -14.81
CA TRP A 72 12.00 -7.21 -13.61
C TRP A 72 12.29 -8.03 -12.35
N ARG A 73 11.62 -9.19 -12.20
CA ARG A 73 11.90 -10.10 -11.07
C ARG A 73 13.35 -10.53 -10.99
N SER A 74 13.99 -10.81 -12.14
CA SER A 74 15.37 -11.27 -12.22
C SER A 74 16.41 -10.23 -11.80
N ARG A 75 15.99 -8.97 -11.53
CA ARG A 75 16.85 -7.92 -10.96
C ARG A 75 16.82 -7.91 -9.43
N SER A 76 16.06 -8.79 -8.80
CA SER A 76 16.08 -8.94 -7.35
C SER A 76 17.48 -9.39 -6.90
N THR A 77 17.90 -8.95 -5.72
CA THR A 77 19.15 -9.30 -5.06
C THR A 77 18.85 -9.82 -3.65
N ALA A 78 19.88 -10.09 -2.85
CA ALA A 78 19.69 -10.47 -1.45
C ALA A 78 19.05 -9.37 -0.58
N THR A 79 19.06 -8.11 -1.02
CA THR A 79 18.54 -6.94 -0.29
C THR A 79 17.47 -6.15 -1.06
N ILE A 80 17.18 -6.54 -2.31
CA ILE A 80 16.16 -5.91 -3.16
C ILE A 80 15.23 -6.99 -3.70
N LEU A 81 13.95 -6.91 -3.37
CA LEU A 81 12.89 -7.76 -3.89
C LEU A 81 12.05 -6.98 -4.91
N ILE A 82 12.01 -7.43 -6.16
CA ILE A 82 11.18 -6.81 -7.20
C ILE A 82 10.02 -7.75 -7.55
N ASP A 83 8.83 -7.38 -7.10
CA ASP A 83 7.58 -8.09 -7.42
C ASP A 83 6.68 -7.22 -8.32
N PRO A 84 6.79 -7.36 -9.65
CA PRO A 84 5.94 -6.60 -10.55
C PRO A 84 4.46 -7.02 -10.49
N GLU A 85 4.15 -8.22 -9.98
CA GLU A 85 2.77 -8.71 -9.85
C GLU A 85 2.72 -10.05 -9.07
N SER A 86 2.23 -10.05 -7.85
CA SER A 86 1.78 -11.27 -7.18
C SER A 86 0.64 -10.95 -6.23
N ASP A 87 0.02 -11.98 -5.65
CA ASP A 87 -1.02 -11.79 -4.62
C ASP A 87 -0.47 -11.00 -3.41
N ARG A 88 0.84 -11.07 -3.15
CA ARG A 88 1.51 -10.29 -2.09
C ARG A 88 1.44 -8.78 -2.30
N SER A 89 1.21 -8.36 -3.54
CA SER A 89 1.02 -6.95 -3.89
C SER A 89 -0.36 -6.42 -3.47
N VAL A 90 -1.31 -7.28 -3.08
CA VAL A 90 -2.69 -6.91 -2.73
C VAL A 90 -3.23 -7.56 -1.44
N ASP A 91 -2.51 -8.50 -0.82
CA ASP A 91 -2.97 -9.23 0.38
C ASP A 91 -2.43 -8.67 1.72
N ASN A 92 -1.78 -7.50 1.67
CA ASN A 92 -1.06 -6.85 2.77
C ASN A 92 0.25 -7.51 3.22
N SER A 93 0.78 -8.50 2.50
CA SER A 93 2.08 -9.11 2.83
C SER A 93 3.20 -8.05 2.89
N TYR A 94 3.29 -7.18 1.89
CA TYR A 94 4.32 -6.15 1.84
C TYR A 94 4.05 -4.95 2.74
N THR A 95 2.81 -4.49 2.82
CA THR A 95 2.43 -3.36 3.69
C THR A 95 2.54 -3.71 5.17
N THR A 96 2.37 -4.99 5.54
CA THR A 96 2.60 -5.45 6.92
C THR A 96 4.09 -5.59 7.21
N ALA A 97 4.89 -6.09 6.27
CA ALA A 97 6.32 -6.32 6.48
C ALA A 97 7.19 -5.05 6.45
N ALA A 98 6.75 -3.99 5.76
CA ALA A 98 7.56 -2.79 5.59
C ALA A 98 7.57 -1.86 6.81
N ASP A 99 8.69 -1.18 7.02
CA ASP A 99 8.89 -0.16 8.06
C ASP A 99 8.68 1.25 7.52
N ILE A 100 9.03 1.50 6.25
CA ILE A 100 8.90 2.80 5.59
C ILE A 100 8.17 2.61 4.27
N TYR A 101 7.17 3.46 4.01
CA TYR A 101 6.46 3.51 2.74
C TYR A 101 7.02 4.61 1.83
N VAL A 102 7.27 4.27 0.57
CA VAL A 102 7.62 5.19 -0.50
C VAL A 102 6.61 5.02 -1.63
N GLY A 103 5.94 6.09 -2.05
CA GLY A 103 4.95 5.99 -3.11
C GLY A 103 4.63 7.31 -3.78
N ASP A 104 3.90 7.25 -4.88
CA ASP A 104 3.32 8.43 -5.53
C ASP A 104 1.88 8.62 -5.06
N VAL A 105 0.89 8.20 -5.85
CA VAL A 105 -0.54 8.43 -5.66
C VAL A 105 -1.32 7.14 -5.44
N SER A 106 -0.68 6.12 -4.87
CA SER A 106 -1.31 4.83 -4.62
C SER A 106 -2.11 4.85 -3.31
N SER A 107 -3.36 4.38 -3.38
CA SER A 107 -4.23 4.23 -2.21
C SER A 107 -3.75 3.14 -1.24
N GLN A 108 -2.80 2.29 -1.63
CA GLN A 108 -2.23 1.25 -0.75
C GLN A 108 -1.50 1.85 0.46
N VAL A 109 -1.17 3.14 0.45
CA VAL A 109 -0.68 3.83 1.64
C VAL A 109 -1.63 3.71 2.83
N TYR A 110 -2.95 3.66 2.62
CA TYR A 110 -3.90 3.49 3.73
C TYR A 110 -3.77 2.12 4.39
N GLU A 111 -3.58 1.05 3.60
CA GLU A 111 -3.31 -0.29 4.12
C GLU A 111 -2.02 -0.33 4.94
N PHE A 112 -0.97 0.33 4.46
CA PHE A 112 0.27 0.52 5.22
C PHE A 112 0.02 1.30 6.52
N LEU A 113 -0.77 2.37 6.47
CA LEU A 113 -1.03 3.23 7.63
C LEU A 113 -2.07 2.69 8.61
N ALA A 114 -2.63 1.50 8.36
CA ALA A 114 -3.38 0.75 9.37
C ALA A 114 -2.60 0.65 10.70
N GLN A 115 -1.27 0.67 10.62
CA GLN A 115 -0.36 1.00 11.72
C GLN A 115 0.48 2.23 11.33
N PRO A 116 0.40 3.36 12.06
CA PRO A 116 1.14 4.57 11.73
C PRO A 116 2.65 4.33 11.66
N ARG A 117 3.26 4.64 10.52
CA ARG A 117 4.67 4.39 10.20
C ARG A 117 5.19 5.48 9.24
N PRO A 118 6.52 5.69 9.15
CA PRO A 118 7.09 6.71 8.26
C PRO A 118 6.70 6.54 6.79
N CYS A 119 6.43 7.66 6.12
CA CYS A 119 6.11 7.74 4.69
C CYS A 119 6.95 8.81 3.99
N VAL A 120 7.34 8.52 2.74
CA VAL A 120 7.92 9.48 1.79
C VAL A 120 7.10 9.44 0.50
N PHE A 121 6.65 10.60 0.02
CA PHE A 121 5.86 10.71 -1.20
C PHE A 121 6.66 11.34 -2.33
N LEU A 122 6.40 10.88 -3.55
CA LEU A 122 7.15 11.27 -4.74
C LEU A 122 6.28 12.15 -5.64
N ASN A 123 6.70 13.41 -5.82
CA ASN A 123 6.09 14.41 -6.71
C ASN A 123 7.02 14.71 -7.91
N PRO A 124 7.31 13.72 -8.79
CA PRO A 124 8.20 13.90 -9.95
C PRO A 124 7.75 14.99 -10.92
N HIS A 125 6.47 15.35 -10.89
CA HIS A 125 5.84 16.27 -11.81
C HIS A 125 5.61 17.66 -11.22
N LYS A 126 6.07 17.91 -9.98
CA LYS A 126 5.97 19.20 -9.29
C LYS A 126 4.55 19.77 -9.30
N VAL A 127 3.57 18.90 -9.12
CA VAL A 127 2.17 19.30 -9.02
C VAL A 127 2.01 20.17 -7.79
N ASP A 128 1.21 21.24 -7.89
CA ASP A 128 0.81 22.02 -6.73
C ASP A 128 -0.26 21.26 -5.95
N TRP A 129 0.18 20.55 -4.91
CA TRP A 129 -0.64 19.60 -4.16
C TRP A 129 -1.09 20.13 -2.80
N GLY A 130 -0.46 21.20 -2.30
CA GLY A 130 -0.52 21.58 -0.89
C GLY A 130 -1.92 21.92 -0.36
N ASN A 131 -2.79 22.43 -1.25
CA ASN A 131 -4.18 22.75 -0.93
C ASN A 131 -5.19 21.90 -1.72
N ASP A 132 -4.72 20.89 -2.48
CA ASP A 132 -5.59 20.07 -3.31
C ASP A 132 -6.09 18.84 -2.53
N PRO A 133 -7.41 18.70 -2.33
CA PRO A 133 -8.00 17.58 -1.58
C PRO A 133 -7.73 16.20 -2.19
N HIS A 134 -7.31 16.09 -3.45
CA HIS A 134 -6.92 14.82 -4.08
C HIS A 134 -5.58 14.28 -3.54
N PHE A 135 -4.77 15.13 -2.92
CA PHE A 135 -3.45 14.79 -2.39
C PHE A 135 -3.41 14.74 -0.86
N LYS A 136 -4.56 14.56 -0.20
CA LYS A 136 -4.65 14.46 1.28
C LYS A 136 -3.60 13.52 1.89
N PHE A 137 -3.32 12.39 1.24
CA PHE A 137 -2.36 11.43 1.75
C PHE A 137 -0.89 11.87 1.62
N TRP A 138 -0.56 12.85 0.76
CA TRP A 138 0.78 13.44 0.72
C TRP A 138 1.11 14.26 1.97
N HIS A 139 0.11 14.68 2.75
CA HIS A 139 0.34 15.32 4.05
C HIS A 139 0.69 14.33 5.18
N LEU A 140 0.81 13.03 4.87
CA LEU A 140 1.10 11.96 5.84
C LEU A 140 2.58 11.62 5.95
N GLY A 141 3.44 12.35 5.25
CA GLY A 141 4.87 12.09 5.14
C GLY A 141 5.58 13.21 4.39
N GLU A 142 6.89 13.11 4.29
CA GLU A 142 7.67 14.09 3.52
C GLU A 142 7.44 13.91 2.02
N VAL A 143 7.23 15.00 1.29
CA VAL A 143 7.09 14.98 -0.18
C VAL A 143 8.40 15.47 -0.81
N ILE A 144 8.95 14.69 -1.73
CA ILE A 144 10.15 15.05 -2.50
C ILE A 144 9.86 15.11 -3.99
N GLU A 145 10.59 15.96 -4.70
CA GLU A 145 10.42 16.15 -6.15
C GLU A 145 11.53 15.51 -6.97
N ARG A 146 12.74 15.36 -6.41
CA ARG A 146 13.93 14.90 -7.14
C ARG A 146 14.35 13.51 -6.67
N PRO A 147 14.77 12.62 -7.60
CA PRO A 147 15.34 11.32 -7.24
C PRO A 147 16.57 11.41 -6.34
N ASP A 148 17.39 12.46 -6.48
CA ASP A 148 18.61 12.65 -5.68
C ASP A 148 18.31 12.87 -4.18
N ASP A 149 17.10 13.31 -3.84
CA ASP A 149 16.68 13.55 -2.46
C ASP A 149 16.17 12.27 -1.76
N LEU A 150 16.02 11.16 -2.50
CA LEU A 150 15.32 9.96 -2.08
C LEU A 150 15.93 9.33 -0.82
N MET A 151 17.22 8.97 -0.86
CA MET A 151 17.86 8.30 0.28
C MET A 151 17.94 9.23 1.49
N ALA A 152 18.21 10.52 1.26
CA ALA A 152 18.23 11.49 2.34
C ALA A 152 16.86 11.60 3.03
N ALA A 153 15.76 11.53 2.27
CA ALA A 153 14.39 11.54 2.79
C ALA A 153 14.05 10.26 3.56
N ILE A 154 14.45 9.10 3.04
CA ILE A 154 14.26 7.81 3.72
C ILE A 154 15.00 7.80 5.07
N ASN A 155 16.26 8.24 5.08
CA ASN A 155 17.09 8.21 6.29
C ASN A 155 16.52 9.07 7.44
N ARG A 156 15.89 10.21 7.12
CA ARG A 156 15.25 11.09 8.11
C ARG A 156 13.77 10.81 8.35
N ALA A 157 13.18 9.83 7.66
CA ALA A 157 11.74 9.58 7.71
C ALA A 157 11.29 9.19 9.13
N THR A 158 12.05 8.34 9.81
CA THR A 158 11.78 7.92 11.19
C THR A 158 11.83 9.08 12.17
N GLU A 159 12.86 9.92 12.06
CA GLU A 159 13.02 11.13 12.90
C GLU A 159 11.87 12.11 12.70
N ARG A 160 11.39 12.28 11.46
CA ARG A 160 10.29 13.20 11.12
C ARG A 160 8.90 12.63 11.36
N HIS A 161 8.76 11.32 11.54
CA HIS A 161 7.47 10.64 11.68
C HIS A 161 6.55 11.21 12.77
N PRO A 162 7.04 11.65 13.96
CA PRO A 162 6.20 12.28 14.98
C PRO A 162 5.37 13.46 14.46
N ALA A 163 5.89 14.24 13.50
CA ALA A 163 5.18 15.38 12.90
C ALA A 163 3.96 14.96 12.05
N TYR A 164 3.92 13.70 11.59
CA TYR A 164 2.85 13.18 10.74
C TYR A 164 1.89 12.23 11.48
N LEU A 165 2.25 11.78 12.69
CA LEU A 165 1.55 10.73 13.43
C LEU A 165 0.06 11.03 13.65
N GLN A 166 -0.27 12.25 14.07
CA GLN A 166 -1.66 12.65 14.29
C GLN A 166 -2.48 12.61 12.99
N LYS A 167 -1.95 13.21 11.92
CA LYS A 167 -2.58 13.22 10.59
C LYS A 167 -2.78 11.81 10.04
N GLN A 168 -1.80 10.93 10.22
CA GLN A 168 -1.91 9.52 9.85
C GLN A 168 -3.06 8.84 10.60
N ARG A 169 -3.19 9.04 11.91
CA ARG A 169 -4.28 8.45 12.71
C ARG A 169 -5.65 8.98 12.30
N GLU A 170 -5.77 10.28 12.08
CA GLU A 170 -7.03 10.93 11.69
C GLU A 170 -7.49 10.46 10.31
N LEU A 171 -6.62 10.58 9.31
CA LEU A 171 -6.99 10.25 7.94
C LEU A 171 -7.23 8.75 7.78
N THR A 172 -6.40 7.89 8.38
CA THR A 172 -6.59 6.44 8.31
C THR A 172 -7.88 6.01 8.99
N ARG A 173 -8.24 6.59 10.16
CA ARG A 173 -9.53 6.29 10.81
C ARG A 173 -10.70 6.69 9.90
N SER A 174 -10.61 7.83 9.22
CA SER A 174 -11.66 8.27 8.29
C SER A 174 -11.77 7.39 7.04
N SER A 175 -10.66 6.82 6.57
CA SER A 175 -10.61 6.05 5.32
C SER A 175 -10.83 4.55 5.52
N LEU A 176 -10.34 3.96 6.60
CA LEU A 176 -10.46 2.52 6.88
C LEU A 176 -11.61 2.17 7.83
N GLY A 177 -12.16 3.15 8.54
CA GLY A 177 -13.16 2.90 9.59
C GLY A 177 -12.57 2.13 10.77
N ASP A 178 -13.36 1.23 11.36
CA ASP A 178 -12.93 0.38 12.48
C ASP A 178 -12.01 -0.75 12.02
N THR A 179 -10.72 -0.61 12.32
CA THR A 179 -9.66 -1.59 11.98
C THR A 179 -9.39 -2.60 13.09
N SER A 180 -10.23 -2.65 14.15
CA SER A 180 -10.08 -3.64 15.23
C SER A 180 -10.24 -5.07 14.71
N ALA A 181 -9.61 -6.02 15.40
CA ALA A 181 -9.67 -7.43 15.03
C ALA A 181 -11.13 -7.92 14.91
N GLY A 182 -11.39 -8.81 13.93
CA GLY A 182 -12.73 -9.35 13.69
C GLY A 182 -13.59 -8.56 12.69
N ALA A 183 -13.04 -7.54 12.00
CA ALA A 183 -13.80 -6.78 10.98
C ALA A 183 -14.47 -7.68 9.92
N ALA A 184 -13.78 -8.73 9.44
CA ALA A 184 -14.37 -9.69 8.51
C ALA A 184 -15.56 -10.47 9.12
N SER A 185 -15.47 -10.84 10.39
CA SER A 185 -16.57 -11.50 11.11
C SER A 185 -17.75 -10.55 11.30
N ARG A 186 -17.50 -9.29 11.69
CA ARG A 186 -18.54 -8.25 11.80
C ARG A 186 -19.24 -8.03 10.46
N ALA A 187 -18.48 -7.86 9.38
CA ALA A 187 -19.04 -7.70 8.04
C ALA A 187 -19.87 -8.92 7.60
N ALA A 188 -19.40 -10.14 7.88
CA ALA A 188 -20.18 -11.35 7.59
C ALA A 188 -21.48 -11.39 8.38
N SER A 189 -21.45 -11.05 9.68
CA SER A 189 -22.65 -10.93 10.51
C SER A 189 -23.63 -9.88 9.99
N ASP A 190 -23.15 -8.72 9.54
CA ASP A 190 -23.99 -7.65 8.98
C ASP A 190 -24.64 -8.07 7.65
N ILE A 191 -23.89 -8.77 6.78
CA ILE A 191 -24.42 -9.32 5.52
C ILE A 191 -25.50 -10.37 5.81
N ILE A 192 -25.26 -11.29 6.74
CA ILE A 192 -26.24 -12.32 7.14
C ILE A 192 -27.51 -11.64 7.67
N ALA A 193 -27.36 -10.69 8.61
CA ALA A 193 -28.49 -9.97 9.20
C ALA A 193 -29.30 -9.17 8.15
N PHE A 194 -28.65 -8.61 7.13
CA PHE A 194 -29.32 -7.94 6.03
C PHE A 194 -30.15 -8.92 5.17
N LEU A 195 -29.57 -10.07 4.82
CA LEU A 195 -30.26 -11.10 4.03
C LEU A 195 -31.47 -11.68 4.78
N ASP A 196 -31.35 -11.91 6.09
CA ASP A 196 -32.45 -12.41 6.92
C ASP A 196 -33.62 -11.42 6.99
N LYS A 197 -33.33 -10.11 7.09
CA LYS A 197 -34.36 -9.06 7.04
C LYS A 197 -35.03 -8.96 5.66
N GLY A 198 -34.29 -9.19 4.58
CA GLY A 198 -34.81 -9.21 3.21
C GLY A 198 -35.71 -10.41 2.92
N ALA A 199 -35.39 -11.58 3.48
CA ALA A 199 -36.20 -12.79 3.34
C ALA A 199 -37.54 -12.70 4.11
N GLY A 200 -37.57 -12.01 5.25
CA GLY A 200 -38.80 -11.79 6.02
C GLY A 200 -39.82 -10.84 5.35
N ALA A 201 -39.39 -9.99 4.41
CA ALA A 201 -40.27 -9.06 3.70
C ALA A 201 -40.95 -9.66 2.45
N ALA A 202 -40.47 -10.82 1.96
CA ALA A 202 -41.02 -11.47 0.76
C ALA A 202 -42.20 -12.43 1.06
N GLY A 203 -42.60 -12.59 2.33
CA GLY A 203 -43.73 -13.42 2.75
C GLY A 203 -45.07 -12.68 2.68
N CYS A 204 -45.48 -12.17 1.53
CA CYS A 204 -46.86 -11.72 1.32
C CYS A 204 -47.70 -12.91 0.82
N SER A 205 -48.54 -13.46 1.69
CA SER A 205 -49.49 -14.52 1.39
C SER A 205 -50.53 -14.04 0.37
N TRP A 206 -50.56 -14.65 -0.80
CA TRP A 206 -51.72 -14.59 -1.69
C TRP A 206 -52.80 -15.53 -1.15
N SER A 207 -53.82 -15.00 -0.47
CA SER A 207 -55.05 -15.73 -0.18
C SER A 207 -55.92 -15.77 -1.44
N ALA A 208 -55.96 -16.92 -2.11
CA ALA A 208 -56.94 -17.18 -3.16
C ALA A 208 -58.33 -17.39 -2.52
N SER A 209 -59.29 -16.56 -2.91
CA SER A 209 -60.70 -16.70 -2.52
C SER A 209 -61.40 -17.65 -3.51
N PRO A 210 -62.16 -18.65 -3.04
CA PRO A 210 -62.88 -19.55 -3.93
C PRO A 210 -64.20 -18.91 -4.38
N TYR A 211 -64.42 -18.88 -5.70
CA TYR A 211 -65.75 -18.89 -6.30
C TYR A 211 -65.99 -20.28 -6.88
#